data_AF-A0A0J7KYP5-F1
#
_entry.id   AF-A0A0J7KYP5-F1
#
_cell.length_a   1.000
_cell.length_b   1.000
_cell.length_c   1.000
_cell.angle_alpha   90.00
_cell.angle_beta   90.00
_cell.angle_gamma   90.00
#
_symmetry.space_group_name_H-M   'P 1'
#
loop_
_entity.id
_entity.type
_entity.pdbx_description
1 polymer ?
#
loop_
_entity_poly.entity_id
_entity_poly.type
_entity_poly.pdbx_seq_one_letter_code
_entity_poly.pdbx_strand_id
1 'polypeptide(L)'
;MQMPNIKLQSSDGEVFEVDVEIAKCSVTIKTMLEDLGMDEDEEEVVPLPNVNSAILRKVIQWASYHKDDPPPPEDDENKEKRTDDISSWDADFLKVDQGTLFELILAANYLDIKGLLDVTCKTVANMIKGKTPEEIRKTFNIKNDFTASEEEQVRKENEWCEENIVEVFLSLSCAATLFMVSKPLKNEASRLLEEIFHAHVTFLQITPSLLFHKWSTEHLKTTILDKDSQLRVLLLGGEPFPSMKLILKASHLQNTTRLFNIYGITEISCWSSINEIVKDHGIDESYLGEPLSETIFQIRNEDNEVITRGEGILYIG
;
A
#
# COMPACT_ATOMS: atom_id res chain seq x y z
N MET A 1 24.47 30.15 -31.68
CA MET A 1 24.26 28.98 -32.56
C MET A 1 22.76 28.74 -32.57
N GLN A 2 22.16 28.67 -33.75
CA GLN A 2 20.76 28.28 -33.88
C GLN A 2 20.70 26.80 -33.51
N MET A 3 19.85 26.43 -32.56
CA MET A 3 19.68 25.03 -32.19
C MET A 3 19.00 24.31 -33.36
N PRO A 4 19.42 23.07 -33.70
CA PRO A 4 18.83 22.33 -34.79
C PRO A 4 17.36 22.04 -34.47
N ASN A 5 16.49 22.23 -35.46
CA ASN A 5 15.05 22.02 -35.35
C ASN A 5 14.61 20.86 -36.25
N ILE A 6 13.60 20.12 -35.81
CA ILE A 6 12.93 19.06 -36.56
C ILE A 6 11.46 19.40 -36.80
N LYS A 7 10.92 18.93 -37.93
CA LYS A 7 9.50 19.07 -38.27
C LYS A 7 8.74 17.79 -37.91
N LEU A 8 7.79 17.88 -36.98
CA LEU A 8 6.89 16.79 -36.60
C LEU A 8 5.50 17.03 -37.19
N GLN A 9 4.93 16.07 -37.92
CA GLN A 9 3.57 16.18 -38.45
C GLN A 9 2.60 15.34 -37.63
N SER A 10 1.58 15.99 -37.08
CA SER A 10 0.46 15.34 -36.38
C SER A 10 -0.45 14.53 -37.32
N SER A 11 -1.32 13.70 -36.73
CA SER A 11 -2.27 12.86 -37.46
C SER A 11 -3.30 13.66 -38.29
N ASP A 12 -3.61 14.89 -37.88
CA ASP A 12 -4.51 15.83 -38.57
C ASP A 12 -3.76 16.82 -39.48
N GLY A 13 -2.45 16.62 -39.67
CA GLY A 13 -1.66 17.25 -40.72
C GLY A 13 -0.97 18.56 -40.35
N GLU A 14 -1.16 19.09 -39.13
CA GLU A 14 -0.40 20.25 -38.63
C GLU A 14 1.06 19.84 -38.42
N VAL A 15 1.98 20.71 -38.84
CA VAL A 15 3.43 20.53 -38.72
C VAL A 15 3.97 21.44 -37.62
N PHE A 16 4.73 20.85 -36.71
CA PHE A 16 5.36 21.52 -35.57
C PHE A 16 6.87 21.55 -35.78
N GLU A 17 7.46 22.74 -35.72
CA GLU A 17 8.91 22.90 -35.69
C GLU A 17 9.36 22.88 -34.22
N VAL A 18 10.18 21.90 -33.87
CA VAL A 18 10.57 21.59 -32.48
C VAL A 18 12.08 21.46 -32.39
N ASP A 19 12.66 21.95 -31.31
CA ASP A 19 14.09 21.76 -31.02
C ASP A 19 14.42 20.27 -30.91
N VAL A 20 15.53 19.84 -31.53
CA VAL A 20 15.94 18.42 -31.56
C VAL A 20 16.13 17.85 -30.15
N GLU A 21 16.63 18.62 -29.19
CA GLU A 21 16.81 18.14 -27.81
C GLU A 21 15.47 17.92 -27.10
N ILE A 22 14.47 18.74 -27.41
CA ILE A 22 13.09 18.53 -26.91
C ILE A 22 12.48 17.29 -27.57
N ALA A 23 12.72 17.09 -28.87
CA ALA A 23 12.22 15.92 -29.59
C ALA A 23 12.86 14.60 -29.09
N LYS A 24 14.14 14.64 -28.69
CA LYS A 24 14.87 13.50 -28.10
C LYS A 24 14.35 13.03 -26.74
N CYS A 25 13.48 13.79 -26.08
CA CYS A 25 12.72 13.29 -24.91
C CYS A 25 11.85 12.08 -25.26
N SER A 26 11.48 11.92 -26.54
CA SER A 26 10.84 10.72 -27.08
C SER A 26 11.91 9.72 -27.53
N VAL A 27 11.91 8.54 -26.92
CA VAL A 27 12.82 7.45 -27.33
C VAL A 27 12.51 6.99 -28.75
N THR A 28 11.23 6.98 -29.14
CA THR A 28 10.80 6.67 -30.51
C THR A 28 11.42 7.64 -31.52
N ILE A 29 11.31 8.96 -31.30
CA ILE A 29 11.85 9.97 -32.22
C ILE A 29 13.38 9.94 -32.21
N LYS A 30 14.01 9.79 -31.03
CA LYS A 30 15.46 9.66 -30.91
C LYS A 30 16.00 8.49 -31.73
N THR A 31 15.38 7.32 -31.62
CA THR A 31 15.76 6.12 -32.38
C THR A 31 15.59 6.34 -33.88
N MET A 32 14.50 6.99 -34.30
CA MET A 32 14.30 7.34 -35.71
C MET A 32 15.41 8.25 -36.25
N LEU A 33 15.85 9.26 -35.49
CA LEU A 33 16.92 10.16 -35.91
C LEU A 33 18.29 9.48 -35.98
N GLU A 34 18.62 8.68 -34.97
CA GLU A 34 19.92 8.01 -34.87
C GLU A 34 20.08 6.85 -35.87
N ASP A 35 19.03 6.06 -36.11
CA ASP A 35 19.10 4.84 -36.94
C ASP A 35 18.81 5.09 -38.43
N LEU A 36 17.99 6.10 -38.77
CA LEU A 36 17.63 6.39 -40.16
C LEU A 36 18.58 7.40 -40.83
N GLY A 37 19.48 8.01 -40.06
CA GLY A 37 20.49 8.93 -40.59
C GLY A 37 19.88 10.20 -41.20
N MET A 38 18.77 10.68 -40.65
CA MET A 38 18.20 11.97 -41.03
C MET A 38 19.18 13.06 -40.62
N ASP A 39 19.88 13.65 -41.59
CA ASP A 39 20.81 14.75 -41.34
C ASP A 39 20.03 15.94 -40.77
N GLU A 40 20.60 16.63 -39.76
CA GLU A 40 19.98 17.79 -39.07
C GLU A 40 19.61 18.97 -40.02
N ASP A 41 20.05 18.89 -41.28
CA ASP A 41 19.87 19.88 -42.35
C ASP A 41 18.81 19.49 -43.41
N GLU A 42 18.20 18.30 -43.35
CA GLU A 42 17.14 17.90 -44.30
C GLU A 42 15.75 18.37 -43.83
N GLU A 43 14.96 18.97 -44.73
CA GLU A 43 13.58 19.45 -44.45
C GLU A 43 12.56 18.31 -44.20
N GLU A 44 13.04 17.11 -43.86
CA GLU A 44 12.23 15.91 -43.76
C GLU A 44 11.29 15.99 -42.55
N VAL A 45 10.03 15.65 -42.78
CA VAL A 45 8.95 15.80 -41.80
C VAL A 45 8.67 14.43 -41.21
N VAL A 46 8.82 14.28 -39.88
CA VAL A 46 8.53 13.02 -39.17
C VAL A 46 7.02 12.90 -38.95
N PRO A 47 6.33 11.91 -39.56
CA PRO A 47 4.90 11.74 -39.38
C PRO A 47 4.57 11.00 -38.07
N LEU A 48 3.64 11.55 -37.30
CA LEU A 48 3.11 11.00 -36.05
C LEU A 48 1.61 10.68 -36.21
N PRO A 49 1.25 9.61 -36.93
CA PRO A 49 -0.14 9.33 -37.33
C PRO A 49 -1.07 8.99 -36.16
N ASN A 50 -0.53 8.70 -34.97
CA ASN A 50 -1.29 8.32 -33.79
C ASN A 50 -1.47 9.47 -32.78
N VAL A 51 -1.02 10.69 -33.09
CA VAL A 51 -1.11 11.85 -32.19
C VAL A 51 -1.66 13.05 -32.94
N ASN A 52 -2.82 13.56 -32.50
CA ASN A 52 -3.42 14.77 -33.07
C ASN A 52 -2.66 16.04 -32.61
N SER A 53 -2.90 17.15 -33.31
CA SER A 53 -2.24 18.43 -33.07
C SER A 53 -2.42 18.98 -31.65
N ALA A 54 -3.60 18.82 -31.06
CA ALA A 54 -3.90 19.34 -29.72
C ALA A 54 -3.07 18.62 -28.65
N ILE A 55 -2.95 17.29 -28.77
CA ILE A 55 -2.16 16.46 -27.86
C ILE A 55 -0.67 16.65 -28.11
N LEU A 56 -0.24 16.68 -29.38
CA LEU A 56 1.17 16.88 -29.72
C LEU A 56 1.69 18.21 -29.16
N ARG A 57 0.90 19.28 -29.19
CA ARG A 57 1.25 20.58 -28.58
C ARG A 57 1.49 20.47 -27.07
N LYS A 58 0.66 19.69 -26.36
CA LYS A 58 0.83 19.44 -24.93
C LYS A 58 2.04 18.57 -24.62
N VAL A 59 2.28 17.54 -25.43
CA VAL A 59 3.48 16.69 -25.32
C VAL A 59 4.74 17.53 -25.49
N ILE A 60 4.80 18.38 -26.51
CA ILE A 60 5.92 19.30 -26.75
C ILE A 60 6.08 20.27 -25.56
N GLN A 61 4.99 20.82 -25.04
CA GLN A 61 5.03 21.70 -23.86
C GLN A 61 5.63 21.00 -22.64
N TRP A 62 5.22 19.75 -22.36
CA TRP A 62 5.74 18.96 -21.25
C TRP A 62 7.23 18.65 -21.44
N ALA A 63 7.61 18.17 -22.64
CA ALA A 63 8.99 17.84 -22.97
C ALA A 63 9.91 19.07 -22.90
N SER A 64 9.40 20.26 -23.29
CA SER A 64 10.15 21.52 -23.21
C SER A 64 10.50 21.91 -21.78
N TYR A 65 9.61 21.62 -20.82
CA TYR A 65 9.82 21.91 -19.41
C TYR A 65 10.80 20.93 -18.76
N HIS A 66 10.70 19.64 -19.11
CA HIS A 66 11.46 18.54 -18.48
C HIS A 66 12.75 18.16 -19.22
N LYS A 67 13.13 18.89 -20.28
CA LYS A 67 14.33 18.55 -21.10
C LYS A 67 15.64 18.56 -20.31
N ASP A 68 15.71 19.35 -19.24
CA ASP A 68 16.90 19.54 -18.42
C ASP A 68 16.85 18.70 -17.13
N ASP A 69 15.80 17.90 -16.95
CA ASP A 69 15.65 17.05 -15.78
C ASP A 69 16.63 15.87 -15.82
N PRO A 70 17.12 15.41 -14.66
CA PRO A 70 17.97 14.23 -14.62
C PRO A 70 17.20 13.04 -15.20
N PRO A 71 17.86 12.18 -16.00
CA PRO A 71 17.21 11.00 -16.54
C PRO A 71 16.62 10.18 -15.39
N PRO A 72 15.39 9.67 -15.53
CA PRO A 72 14.79 8.86 -14.49
C PRO A 72 15.74 7.70 -14.18
N PRO A 73 15.96 7.37 -12.89
CA PRO A 73 16.81 6.25 -12.52
C PRO A 73 16.33 5.00 -13.29
N GLU A 74 17.26 4.19 -13.80
CA GLU A 74 16.92 2.91 -14.41
C GLU A 74 15.98 2.14 -13.49
N ASP A 75 14.99 1.46 -14.09
CA ASP A 75 13.90 0.75 -13.41
C ASP A 75 14.42 -0.11 -12.25
N ASP A 76 14.55 0.50 -11.07
CA ASP A 76 14.84 -0.21 -9.84
C ASP A 76 13.50 -0.78 -9.40
N GLU A 77 13.21 -2.00 -9.87
CA GLU A 77 11.96 -2.73 -9.57
C GLU A 77 11.67 -2.81 -8.06
N ASN A 78 12.66 -2.53 -7.20
CA ASN A 78 12.55 -2.50 -5.74
C ASN A 78 12.18 -1.13 -5.13
N LYS A 79 12.12 -0.04 -5.89
CA LYS A 79 11.73 1.28 -5.34
C LYS A 79 10.22 1.43 -5.35
N GLU A 80 9.61 1.61 -4.17
CA GLU A 80 8.18 1.90 -4.05
C GLU A 80 7.82 3.11 -4.94
N LYS A 81 7.05 2.86 -6.00
CA LYS A 81 6.52 3.92 -6.88
C LYS A 81 5.41 4.66 -6.13
N ARG A 82 5.79 5.66 -5.34
CA ARG A 82 4.84 6.48 -4.61
C ARG A 82 4.01 7.35 -5.58
N THR A 83 2.71 7.42 -5.35
CA THR A 83 1.78 8.21 -6.19
C THR A 83 1.74 9.69 -5.83
N ASP A 84 2.29 10.09 -4.68
CA ASP A 84 2.31 11.48 -4.19
C ASP A 84 3.50 12.30 -4.68
N ASP A 85 4.46 11.67 -5.37
CA ASP A 85 5.61 12.32 -5.98
C ASP A 85 5.26 12.84 -7.40
N ILE A 86 4.44 13.89 -7.43
CA ILE A 86 4.10 14.66 -8.64
C ILE A 86 4.50 16.12 -8.37
N SER A 87 5.26 16.72 -9.28
CA SER A 87 5.65 18.12 -9.13
C SER A 87 4.43 19.04 -9.19
N SER A 88 4.51 20.22 -8.59
CA SER A 88 3.41 21.20 -8.66
C SER A 88 3.12 21.63 -10.11
N TRP A 89 4.16 21.70 -10.94
CA TRP A 89 4.01 22.05 -12.35
C TRP A 89 3.26 20.96 -13.12
N ASP A 90 3.59 19.68 -12.90
CA ASP A 90 2.89 18.57 -13.53
C ASP A 90 1.44 18.46 -13.07
N ALA A 91 1.18 18.69 -11.79
CA ALA A 91 -0.18 18.70 -11.26
C ALA A 91 -1.05 19.78 -11.94
N ASP A 92 -0.49 20.97 -12.18
CA ASP A 92 -1.16 22.03 -12.91
C ASP A 92 -1.28 21.74 -14.41
N PHE A 93 -0.24 21.17 -15.02
CA PHE A 93 -0.22 20.77 -16.44
C PHE A 93 -1.29 19.71 -16.75
N LEU A 94 -1.45 18.72 -15.87
CA LEU A 94 -2.41 17.62 -15.98
C LEU A 94 -3.81 17.97 -15.49
N LYS A 95 -4.06 19.24 -15.14
CA LYS A 95 -5.40 19.75 -14.81
C LYS A 95 -6.24 19.94 -16.08
N VAL A 96 -6.47 18.85 -16.78
CA VAL A 96 -7.25 18.74 -18.03
C VAL A 96 -8.46 17.84 -17.84
N ASP A 97 -9.35 17.79 -18.83
CA ASP A 97 -10.43 16.81 -18.84
C ASP A 97 -9.89 15.38 -19.04
N GLN A 98 -10.69 14.39 -18.67
CA GLN A 98 -10.27 12.98 -18.71
C GLN A 98 -9.93 12.51 -20.13
N GLY A 99 -10.64 12.99 -21.15
CA GLY A 99 -10.38 12.61 -22.55
C GLY A 99 -8.98 13.04 -22.95
N THR A 100 -8.63 14.30 -22.69
CA THR A 100 -7.28 14.82 -22.91
C THR A 100 -6.23 14.06 -22.10
N LEU A 101 -6.51 13.71 -20.83
CA LEU A 101 -5.59 12.95 -19.99
C LEU A 101 -5.31 11.55 -20.57
N PHE A 102 -6.35 10.84 -21.02
CA PHE A 102 -6.19 9.52 -21.65
C PHE A 102 -5.45 9.60 -22.98
N GLU A 103 -5.72 10.62 -23.81
CA GLU A 103 -4.97 10.83 -25.04
C GLU A 103 -3.49 11.16 -24.76
N LEU A 104 -3.17 11.89 -23.69
CA LEU A 104 -1.80 12.12 -23.25
C LEU A 104 -1.10 10.82 -22.82
N ILE A 105 -1.79 9.92 -22.10
CA ILE A 105 -1.25 8.60 -21.73
C ILE A 105 -0.92 7.79 -22.99
N LEU A 106 -1.84 7.75 -23.96
CA LEU A 106 -1.66 7.03 -25.21
C LEU A 106 -0.51 7.62 -26.05
N ALA A 107 -0.42 8.94 -26.14
CA ALA A 107 0.66 9.62 -26.83
C ALA A 107 2.02 9.40 -26.15
N ALA A 108 2.08 9.48 -24.82
CA ALA A 108 3.30 9.22 -24.05
C ALA A 108 3.81 7.78 -24.23
N ASN A 109 2.89 6.80 -24.24
CA ASN A 109 3.23 5.41 -24.52
C ASN A 109 3.68 5.20 -25.98
N TYR A 110 3.01 5.81 -26.95
CA TYR A 110 3.36 5.72 -28.38
C TYR A 110 4.73 6.35 -28.69
N LEU A 111 5.01 7.51 -28.10
CA LEU A 111 6.26 8.25 -28.27
C LEU A 111 7.36 7.76 -27.32
N ASP A 112 7.06 6.80 -26.45
CA ASP A 112 7.98 6.27 -25.43
C ASP A 112 8.64 7.41 -24.61
N ILE A 113 7.79 8.22 -23.97
CA ILE A 113 8.18 9.29 -23.05
C ILE A 113 7.86 8.83 -21.62
N LYS A 114 8.78 8.07 -21.01
CA LYS A 114 8.59 7.44 -19.70
C LYS A 114 8.12 8.42 -18.61
N GLY A 115 8.73 9.60 -18.50
CA GLY A 115 8.37 10.59 -17.47
C GLY A 115 6.92 11.09 -17.60
N LEU A 116 6.47 11.37 -18.83
CA LEU A 116 5.09 11.79 -19.09
C LEU A 116 4.10 10.64 -18.82
N LEU A 117 4.46 9.41 -19.20
CA LEU A 117 3.64 8.23 -18.93
C LEU A 117 3.51 7.99 -17.41
N ASP A 118 4.60 8.08 -16.66
CA ASP A 118 4.60 7.89 -15.22
C ASP A 118 3.73 8.94 -14.51
N VAL A 119 3.89 10.23 -14.84
CA VAL A 119 3.14 11.28 -14.15
C VAL A 119 1.66 11.24 -14.49
N THR A 120 1.30 10.94 -15.75
CA THR A 120 -0.11 10.74 -16.14
C THR A 120 -0.73 9.52 -15.46
N CYS A 121 -0.01 8.39 -15.37
CA CYS A 121 -0.44 7.20 -14.63
C CYS A 121 -0.61 7.49 -13.13
N LYS A 122 0.34 8.20 -12.51
CA LYS A 122 0.25 8.63 -11.10
C LYS A 122 -0.97 9.51 -10.86
N THR A 123 -1.29 10.44 -11.76
CA THR A 123 -2.49 11.27 -11.67
C THR A 123 -3.76 10.42 -11.70
N VAL A 124 -3.87 9.45 -12.62
CA VAL A 124 -5.01 8.52 -12.66
C VAL A 124 -5.09 7.69 -11.37
N ALA A 125 -3.97 7.18 -10.86
CA ALA A 125 -3.91 6.44 -9.61
C ALA A 125 -4.40 7.28 -8.42
N ASN A 126 -4.02 8.56 -8.34
CA ASN A 126 -4.51 9.49 -7.32
C ASN A 126 -6.02 9.79 -7.45
N MET A 127 -6.59 9.70 -8.66
CA MET A 127 -8.05 9.79 -8.85
C MET A 127 -8.81 8.56 -8.35
N ILE A 128 -8.13 7.43 -8.14
CA ILE A 128 -8.69 6.16 -7.66
C ILE A 128 -8.47 6.00 -6.15
N LYS A 129 -7.31 6.43 -5.65
CA LYS A 129 -6.88 6.28 -4.27
C LYS A 129 -7.93 6.83 -3.29
N GLY A 130 -8.36 5.99 -2.35
CA GLY A 130 -9.30 6.36 -1.28
C GLY A 130 -10.77 6.48 -1.72
N LYS A 131 -11.12 6.14 -2.96
CA LYS A 131 -12.51 6.15 -3.45
C LYS A 131 -13.15 4.77 -3.37
N THR A 132 -14.47 4.73 -3.19
CA THR A 132 -15.22 3.47 -3.25
C THR A 132 -15.34 2.97 -4.70
N PRO A 133 -15.63 1.67 -4.93
CA PRO A 133 -15.89 1.14 -6.26
C PRO A 133 -16.98 1.93 -7.01
N GLU A 134 -18.03 2.38 -6.33
CA GLU A 134 -19.11 3.18 -6.91
C GLU A 134 -18.63 4.57 -7.34
N GLU A 135 -17.80 5.23 -6.53
CA GLU A 135 -17.23 6.53 -6.85
C GLU A 135 -16.24 6.46 -8.01
N ILE A 136 -15.43 5.40 -8.07
CA ILE A 136 -14.53 5.10 -9.19
C ILE A 136 -15.36 4.91 -10.46
N ARG A 137 -16.37 4.03 -10.41
CA ARG A 137 -17.27 3.79 -11.55
C ARG A 137 -17.91 5.08 -12.06
N LYS A 138 -18.40 5.93 -11.15
CA LYS A 138 -18.96 7.24 -11.50
C LYS A 138 -17.92 8.18 -12.10
N THR A 139 -16.72 8.23 -11.52
CA THR A 139 -15.62 9.09 -11.97
C THR A 139 -15.21 8.75 -13.40
N PHE A 140 -15.07 7.46 -13.72
CA PHE A 140 -14.59 6.99 -15.03
C PHE A 140 -15.73 6.56 -15.98
N ASN A 141 -16.98 6.85 -15.61
CA ASN A 141 -18.18 6.46 -16.36
C ASN A 141 -18.21 4.95 -16.73
N ILE A 142 -17.77 4.10 -15.79
CA ILE A 142 -17.72 2.64 -15.94
C ILE A 142 -19.07 2.06 -15.51
N LYS A 143 -19.67 1.26 -16.37
CA LYS A 143 -20.90 0.52 -16.06
C LYS A 143 -20.55 -0.66 -15.13
N ASN A 144 -21.31 -0.82 -14.04
CA ASN A 144 -21.25 -2.05 -13.24
C ASN A 144 -21.80 -3.22 -14.08
N ASP A 145 -20.95 -4.19 -14.38
CA ASP A 145 -21.27 -5.41 -15.11
C ASP A 145 -21.48 -6.63 -14.18
N PHE A 146 -21.27 -6.47 -12.88
CA PHE A 146 -21.63 -7.49 -11.88
C PHE A 146 -23.13 -7.51 -11.61
N THR A 147 -23.66 -8.70 -11.43
CA THR A 147 -24.94 -8.88 -10.74
C THR A 147 -24.78 -8.62 -9.24
N ALA A 148 -25.89 -8.31 -8.56
CA ALA A 148 -25.86 -8.11 -7.10
C ALA A 148 -25.31 -9.32 -6.32
N SER A 149 -25.48 -10.54 -6.85
CA SER A 149 -24.94 -11.74 -6.23
C SER A 149 -23.42 -11.87 -6.39
N GLU A 150 -22.89 -11.51 -7.57
CA GLU A 150 -21.45 -11.57 -7.84
C GLU A 150 -20.70 -10.47 -7.07
N GLU A 151 -21.26 -9.26 -7.01
CA GLU A 151 -20.66 -8.16 -6.24
C GLU A 151 -20.59 -8.49 -4.75
N GLU A 152 -21.65 -9.09 -4.20
CA GLU A 152 -21.67 -9.57 -2.82
C GLU A 152 -20.68 -10.72 -2.58
N GLN A 153 -20.50 -11.62 -3.57
CA GLN A 153 -19.52 -12.69 -3.48
C GLN A 153 -18.09 -12.14 -3.49
N VAL A 154 -17.74 -11.26 -4.44
CA VAL A 154 -16.41 -10.62 -4.53
C VAL A 154 -16.12 -9.79 -3.27
N ARG A 155 -17.12 -9.08 -2.74
CA ARG A 155 -16.99 -8.35 -1.47
C ARG A 155 -16.69 -9.30 -0.31
N LYS A 156 -17.42 -10.41 -0.20
CA LYS A 156 -17.16 -11.44 0.82
C LYS A 156 -15.83 -12.16 0.66
N GLU A 157 -15.38 -12.35 -0.57
CA GLU A 157 -14.10 -12.99 -0.90
C GLU A 157 -12.91 -12.10 -0.60
N ASN A 158 -13.08 -10.77 -0.58
CA ASN A 158 -12.00 -9.81 -0.33
C ASN A 158 -12.06 -9.13 1.05
N GLU A 159 -13.13 -9.38 1.84
CA GLU A 159 -13.33 -8.88 3.21
C GLU A 159 -12.12 -9.18 4.13
N TRP A 160 -11.40 -10.27 3.90
CA TRP A 160 -10.22 -10.64 4.69
C TRP A 160 -9.02 -9.71 4.51
N CYS A 161 -8.89 -9.01 3.37
CA CYS A 161 -7.73 -8.16 3.07
C CYS A 161 -7.71 -6.88 3.91
N GLU A 162 -8.88 -6.30 4.20
CA GLU A 162 -8.96 -5.03 4.94
C GLU A 162 -8.63 -5.21 6.43
N GLU A 163 -9.00 -6.35 7.01
CA GLU A 163 -8.85 -6.60 8.46
C GLU A 163 -7.54 -7.29 8.86
N ASN A 164 -6.78 -7.88 7.92
CA ASN A 164 -5.63 -8.75 8.24
C ASN A 164 -4.32 -8.33 7.54
N ILE A 165 -4.16 -7.04 7.27
CA ILE A 165 -3.00 -6.53 6.52
C ILE A 165 -1.68 -6.85 7.25
N VAL A 166 -1.66 -6.74 8.57
CA VAL A 166 -0.46 -7.00 9.38
C VAL A 166 -0.05 -8.46 9.26
N GLU A 167 -0.98 -9.40 9.36
CA GLU A 167 -0.73 -10.84 9.28
C GLU A 167 -0.19 -11.24 7.90
N VAL A 168 -0.73 -10.65 6.84
CA VAL A 168 -0.28 -10.91 5.46
C VAL A 168 1.13 -10.36 5.24
N PHE A 169 1.38 -9.09 5.52
CA PHE A 169 2.70 -8.49 5.28
C PHE A 169 3.77 -9.02 6.23
N LEU A 170 3.44 -9.29 7.49
CA LEU A 170 4.36 -9.91 8.44
C LEU A 170 4.76 -11.30 7.96
N SER A 171 3.80 -12.13 7.52
CA SER A 171 4.13 -13.47 7.03
C SER A 171 5.00 -13.42 5.77
N LEU A 172 4.70 -12.55 4.80
CA LEU A 172 5.50 -12.37 3.59
C LEU A 172 6.92 -11.87 3.89
N SER A 173 7.06 -10.88 4.77
CA SER A 173 8.37 -10.28 5.09
C SER A 173 9.34 -11.24 5.79
N CYS A 174 8.83 -12.28 6.45
CA CYS A 174 9.65 -13.30 7.12
C CYS A 174 9.60 -14.68 6.46
N ALA A 175 9.04 -14.78 5.24
CA ALA A 175 8.83 -16.03 4.51
C ALA A 175 8.08 -17.09 5.33
N ALA A 176 7.14 -16.66 6.18
CA ALA A 176 6.28 -17.54 6.94
C ALA A 176 5.06 -18.01 6.13
N THR A 177 4.45 -19.10 6.58
CA THR A 177 3.20 -19.61 6.01
C THR A 177 2.00 -19.02 6.73
N LEU A 178 1.05 -18.47 5.98
CA LEU A 178 -0.22 -17.97 6.51
C LEU A 178 -1.21 -19.13 6.70
N PHE A 179 -1.70 -19.32 7.93
CA PHE A 179 -2.69 -20.33 8.24
C PHE A 179 -4.11 -19.78 8.04
N MET A 180 -4.72 -20.09 6.89
CA MET A 180 -6.04 -19.58 6.51
C MET A 180 -7.16 -20.50 7.01
N VAL A 181 -8.17 -19.92 7.67
CA VAL A 181 -9.29 -20.65 8.29
C VAL A 181 -10.59 -20.36 7.54
N SER A 182 -11.31 -21.42 7.17
CA SER A 182 -12.63 -21.29 6.53
C SER A 182 -13.70 -20.76 7.51
N LYS A 183 -14.72 -20.05 7.00
CA LYS A 183 -15.85 -19.55 7.82
C LYS A 183 -16.52 -20.65 8.65
N PRO A 184 -16.77 -21.88 8.15
CA PRO A 184 -17.30 -22.98 8.96
C PRO A 184 -16.39 -23.35 10.14
N LEU A 185 -15.09 -23.53 9.89
CA LEU A 185 -14.12 -23.89 10.93
C LEU A 185 -13.99 -22.76 11.97
N LYS A 186 -14.10 -21.50 11.57
CA LYS A 186 -14.09 -20.34 12.49
C LYS A 186 -15.20 -20.43 13.56
N ASN A 187 -16.32 -21.06 13.26
CA ASN A 187 -17.46 -21.23 14.17
C ASN A 187 -17.37 -22.48 15.07
N GLU A 188 -16.47 -23.42 14.77
CA GLU A 188 -16.25 -24.63 15.55
C GLU A 188 -15.07 -24.43 16.53
N ALA A 189 -15.36 -23.85 17.69
CA ALA A 189 -14.34 -23.44 18.67
C ALA A 189 -13.28 -24.52 18.97
N SER A 190 -13.68 -25.68 19.47
CA SER A 190 -12.72 -26.75 19.85
C SER A 190 -11.91 -27.24 18.65
N ARG A 191 -12.57 -27.48 17.51
CA ARG A 191 -11.91 -27.97 16.30
C ARG A 191 -10.91 -26.94 15.77
N LEU A 192 -11.25 -25.66 15.78
CA LEU A 192 -10.31 -24.60 15.37
C LEU A 192 -9.03 -24.64 16.22
N LEU A 193 -9.14 -24.83 17.53
CA LEU A 193 -7.98 -24.92 18.42
C LEU A 193 -7.12 -26.14 18.12
N GLU A 194 -7.75 -27.29 17.89
CA GLU A 194 -7.08 -28.53 17.51
C GLU A 194 -6.35 -28.37 16.17
N GLU A 195 -6.98 -27.76 15.17
CA GLU A 195 -6.36 -27.49 13.87
C GLU A 195 -5.17 -26.53 13.99
N ILE A 196 -5.27 -25.46 14.81
CA ILE A 196 -4.14 -24.56 15.08
C ILE A 196 -2.96 -25.32 15.71
N PHE A 197 -3.25 -26.21 16.66
CA PHE A 197 -2.25 -27.02 17.34
C PHE A 197 -1.59 -28.05 16.40
N HIS A 198 -2.38 -28.77 15.62
CA HIS A 198 -1.91 -29.79 14.68
C HIS A 198 -1.21 -29.20 13.45
N ALA A 199 -1.59 -28.00 13.02
CA ALA A 199 -0.87 -27.26 11.99
C ALA A 199 0.44 -26.66 12.49
N HIS A 200 0.78 -26.82 13.77
CA HIS A 200 2.01 -26.31 14.39
C HIS A 200 2.19 -24.80 14.21
N VAL A 201 1.10 -24.04 14.38
CA VAL A 201 1.14 -22.58 14.32
C VAL A 201 2.17 -22.04 15.31
N THR A 202 3.15 -21.27 14.82
CA THR A 202 4.26 -20.77 15.65
C THR A 202 4.06 -19.34 16.14
N PHE A 203 3.06 -18.64 15.61
CA PHE A 203 2.74 -17.25 15.91
C PHE A 203 1.21 -17.07 15.88
N LEU A 204 0.62 -16.51 16.93
CA LEU A 204 -0.82 -16.27 17.03
C LEU A 204 -1.08 -14.87 17.58
N GLN A 205 -1.88 -14.10 16.86
CA GLN A 205 -2.49 -12.85 17.34
C GLN A 205 -3.97 -13.09 17.57
N ILE A 206 -4.48 -12.70 18.74
CA ILE A 206 -5.88 -12.87 19.11
C ILE A 206 -6.29 -11.89 20.21
N THR A 207 -7.56 -11.47 20.25
CA THR A 207 -8.04 -10.66 21.37
C THR A 207 -8.16 -11.53 22.65
N PRO A 208 -7.88 -10.97 23.84
CA PRO A 208 -8.06 -11.67 25.11
C PRO A 208 -9.43 -12.36 25.26
N SER A 209 -10.51 -11.65 24.95
CA SER A 209 -11.88 -12.18 25.05
C SER A 209 -12.07 -13.39 24.15
N LEU A 210 -11.60 -13.34 22.89
CA LEU A 210 -11.75 -14.45 21.96
C LEU A 210 -10.93 -15.66 22.43
N LEU A 211 -9.73 -15.46 22.97
CA LEU A 211 -8.92 -16.55 23.49
C LEU A 211 -9.60 -17.26 24.68
N PHE A 212 -10.03 -16.50 25.70
CA PHE A 212 -10.50 -17.06 26.98
C PHE A 212 -12.00 -17.35 27.04
N HIS A 213 -12.82 -16.73 26.19
CA HIS A 213 -14.25 -17.04 26.09
C HIS A 213 -14.50 -18.21 25.14
N LYS A 214 -13.72 -18.32 24.06
CA LYS A 214 -13.90 -19.36 23.05
C LYS A 214 -13.28 -20.69 23.47
N TRP A 215 -12.21 -20.65 24.27
CA TRP A 215 -11.48 -21.84 24.71
C TRP A 215 -11.31 -21.89 26.22
N SER A 216 -11.57 -23.07 26.79
CA SER A 216 -11.37 -23.30 28.22
C SER A 216 -9.89 -23.30 28.57
N THR A 217 -9.55 -22.93 29.80
CA THR A 217 -8.15 -22.95 30.27
C THR A 217 -7.52 -24.33 30.17
N GLU A 218 -8.31 -25.40 30.34
CA GLU A 218 -7.82 -26.78 30.24
C GLU A 218 -7.56 -27.18 28.78
N HIS A 219 -8.40 -26.78 27.83
CA HIS A 219 -8.13 -27.00 26.42
C HIS A 219 -6.90 -26.23 25.96
N LEU A 220 -6.75 -24.96 26.34
CA LEU A 220 -5.55 -24.18 26.01
C LEU A 220 -4.28 -24.85 26.54
N LYS A 221 -4.32 -25.29 27.81
CA LYS A 221 -3.20 -25.96 28.49
C LYS A 221 -2.80 -27.28 27.85
N THR A 222 -3.75 -27.99 27.24
CA THR A 222 -3.52 -29.29 26.59
C THR A 222 -3.30 -29.17 25.08
N THR A 223 -3.25 -27.95 24.53
CA THR A 223 -3.06 -27.67 23.11
C THR A 223 -2.00 -26.59 22.90
N ILE A 224 -2.39 -25.39 22.46
CA ILE A 224 -1.48 -24.33 22.01
C ILE A 224 -0.64 -23.72 23.15
N LEU A 225 -1.02 -23.93 24.42
CA LEU A 225 -0.23 -23.55 25.60
C LEU A 225 0.28 -24.76 26.40
N ASP A 226 0.31 -25.94 25.78
CA ASP A 226 0.97 -27.12 26.33
C ASP A 226 2.51 -27.01 26.29
N LYS A 227 3.21 -27.92 26.98
CA LYS A 227 4.67 -28.05 26.90
C LYS A 227 5.16 -28.44 25.49
N ASP A 228 4.37 -29.19 24.73
CA ASP A 228 4.75 -29.72 23.43
C ASP A 228 4.29 -28.80 22.28
N SER A 229 3.65 -27.67 22.61
CA SER A 229 3.22 -26.65 21.65
C SER A 229 4.39 -26.04 20.88
N GLN A 230 4.18 -25.84 19.58
CA GLN A 230 5.12 -25.13 18.70
C GLN A 230 4.89 -23.61 18.70
N LEU A 231 3.89 -23.13 19.44
CA LEU A 231 3.57 -21.71 19.53
C LEU A 231 4.70 -20.96 20.24
N ARG A 232 5.46 -20.16 19.48
CA ARG A 232 6.58 -19.37 20.00
C ARG A 232 6.12 -18.03 20.56
N VAL A 233 5.14 -17.41 19.90
CA VAL A 233 4.65 -16.06 20.21
C VAL A 233 3.12 -16.05 20.26
N LEU A 234 2.58 -15.53 21.36
CA LEU A 234 1.17 -15.19 21.51
C LEU A 234 1.05 -13.67 21.75
N LEU A 235 0.48 -12.98 20.78
CA LEU A 235 0.14 -11.56 20.85
C LEU A 235 -1.31 -11.38 21.27
N LEU A 236 -1.52 -10.56 22.29
CA LEU A 236 -2.83 -10.14 22.74
C LEU A 236 -2.95 -8.62 22.59
N GLY A 237 -4.08 -8.16 22.09
CA GLY A 237 -4.36 -6.73 22.00
C GLY A 237 -5.78 -6.44 21.55
N GLY A 238 -6.08 -5.15 21.42
CA GLY A 238 -7.42 -4.64 21.10
C GLY A 238 -8.37 -4.60 22.31
N GLU A 239 -7.95 -5.13 23.45
CA GLU A 239 -8.69 -5.16 24.72
C GLU A 239 -7.71 -5.07 25.89
N PRO A 240 -8.18 -4.75 27.11
CA PRO A 240 -7.34 -4.80 28.31
C PRO A 240 -6.65 -6.15 28.47
N PHE A 241 -5.35 -6.12 28.74
CA PHE A 241 -4.56 -7.32 28.90
C PHE A 241 -5.08 -8.18 30.07
N PRO A 242 -5.20 -9.51 29.91
CA PRO A 242 -5.78 -10.36 30.93
C PRO A 242 -4.82 -10.58 32.11
N SER A 243 -5.37 -10.77 33.31
CA SER A 243 -4.54 -10.99 34.51
C SER A 243 -3.58 -12.17 34.35
N MET A 244 -2.35 -12.02 34.85
CA MET A 244 -1.34 -13.08 34.78
C MET A 244 -1.80 -14.39 35.44
N LYS A 245 -2.66 -14.33 36.45
CA LYS A 245 -3.25 -15.53 37.09
C LYS A 245 -4.06 -16.37 36.09
N LEU A 246 -4.81 -15.73 35.20
CA LEU A 246 -5.62 -16.43 34.19
C LEU A 246 -4.72 -17.10 33.14
N ILE A 247 -3.71 -16.38 32.66
CA ILE A 247 -2.73 -16.89 31.69
C ILE A 247 -1.97 -18.10 32.26
N LEU A 248 -1.46 -17.98 33.49
CA LEU A 248 -0.74 -19.06 34.15
C LEU A 248 -1.65 -20.28 34.40
N LYS A 249 -2.94 -20.06 34.70
CA LYS A 249 -3.92 -21.16 34.82
C LYS A 249 -4.16 -21.87 33.49
N ALA A 250 -4.10 -21.15 32.37
CA ALA A 250 -4.31 -21.69 31.02
C ALA A 250 -3.05 -22.25 30.36
N SER A 251 -1.86 -22.02 30.94
CA SER A 251 -0.58 -22.47 30.38
C SER A 251 -0.03 -23.67 31.15
N HIS A 252 0.61 -24.61 30.45
CA HIS A 252 1.39 -25.65 31.10
C HIS A 252 2.66 -25.05 31.73
N LEU A 253 3.12 -25.58 32.87
CA LEU A 253 4.26 -25.03 33.63
C LEU A 253 5.56 -24.97 32.82
N GLN A 254 5.73 -25.90 31.88
CA GLN A 254 6.89 -25.99 31.00
C GLN A 254 6.68 -25.32 29.63
N ASN A 255 5.56 -24.63 29.41
CA ASN A 255 5.31 -23.94 28.15
C ASN A 255 6.23 -22.72 27.97
N THR A 256 6.94 -22.67 26.85
CA THR A 256 7.92 -21.63 26.53
C THR A 256 7.38 -20.50 25.65
N THR A 257 6.07 -20.47 25.38
CA THR A 257 5.46 -19.43 24.54
C THR A 257 5.68 -18.04 25.16
N ARG A 258 6.23 -17.12 24.38
CA ARG A 258 6.43 -15.71 24.75
C ARG A 258 5.11 -14.96 24.60
N LEU A 259 4.81 -14.11 25.56
CA LEU A 259 3.55 -13.36 25.62
C LEU A 259 3.82 -11.89 25.35
N PHE A 260 2.96 -11.28 24.57
CA PHE A 260 3.09 -9.89 24.21
C PHE A 260 1.74 -9.18 24.29
N ASN A 261 1.76 -7.95 24.77
CA ASN A 261 0.66 -7.00 24.68
C ASN A 261 0.93 -6.06 23.50
N ILE A 262 -0.05 -5.85 22.62
CA ILE A 262 0.03 -4.89 21.52
C ILE A 262 -1.11 -3.87 21.62
N TYR A 263 -0.83 -2.64 21.20
CA TYR A 263 -1.78 -1.53 21.18
C TYR A 263 -1.82 -0.86 19.81
N GLY A 264 -2.85 -0.05 19.53
CA GLY A 264 -2.98 0.74 18.30
C GLY A 264 -3.75 0.07 17.16
N ILE A 265 -4.16 -1.20 17.33
CA ILE A 265 -4.82 -1.99 16.27
C ILE A 265 -6.07 -1.26 15.74
N THR A 266 -6.82 -0.60 16.62
CA THR A 266 -8.02 0.16 16.24
C THR A 266 -7.68 1.59 15.84
N GLU A 267 -6.74 2.22 16.55
CA GLU A 267 -6.41 3.64 16.39
C GLU A 267 -5.64 3.94 15.10
N ILE A 268 -4.72 3.06 14.70
CA ILE A 268 -3.88 3.23 13.51
C ILE A 268 -3.97 2.04 12.53
N SER A 269 -4.94 1.14 12.72
CA SER A 269 -5.14 -0.08 11.89
C SER A 269 -3.96 -1.07 11.89
N CYS A 270 -2.95 -0.83 12.72
CA CYS A 270 -1.71 -1.59 12.83
C CYS A 270 -1.20 -1.52 14.29
N TRP A 271 -0.08 -2.16 14.60
CA TRP A 271 0.49 -2.07 15.94
C TRP A 271 1.20 -0.71 16.13
N SER A 272 0.79 0.05 17.13
CA SER A 272 1.44 1.31 17.54
C SER A 272 2.53 1.08 18.57
N SER A 273 2.39 0.05 19.39
CA SER A 273 3.36 -0.33 20.41
C SER A 273 3.29 -1.83 20.70
N ILE A 274 4.37 -2.36 21.25
CA ILE A 274 4.48 -3.76 21.66
C ILE A 274 5.23 -3.87 22.99
N ASN A 275 4.72 -4.72 23.88
CA ASN A 275 5.33 -5.01 25.16
C ASN A 275 5.47 -6.51 25.39
N GLU A 276 6.65 -7.00 25.76
CA GLU A 276 6.82 -8.39 26.16
C GLU A 276 6.45 -8.58 27.64
N ILE A 277 5.56 -9.54 27.91
CA ILE A 277 5.07 -9.83 29.25
C ILE A 277 5.84 -11.01 29.83
N VAL A 278 6.64 -10.73 30.86
CA VAL A 278 7.46 -11.73 31.55
C VAL A 278 6.61 -12.51 32.55
N LYS A 279 6.63 -13.85 32.47
CA LYS A 279 5.80 -14.76 33.29
C LYS A 279 6.17 -14.82 34.79
N ASP A 280 7.12 -14.01 35.26
CA ASP A 280 7.80 -14.18 36.56
C ASP A 280 7.54 -13.06 37.59
N HIS A 281 6.83 -12.00 37.21
CA HIS A 281 6.61 -10.84 38.08
C HIS A 281 5.12 -10.55 38.27
N GLY A 282 4.68 -10.57 39.53
CA GLY A 282 3.30 -10.31 39.94
C GLY A 282 2.89 -8.83 39.87
N ILE A 283 3.36 -8.11 38.86
CA ILE A 283 3.02 -6.70 38.64
C ILE A 283 1.95 -6.65 37.55
N ASP A 284 0.74 -6.31 37.97
CA ASP A 284 -0.48 -6.20 37.16
C ASP A 284 -0.57 -4.79 36.52
N GLU A 285 0.56 -4.24 36.09
CA GLU A 285 0.61 -2.89 35.50
C GLU A 285 0.65 -3.00 33.98
N SER A 286 -0.42 -2.53 33.35
CA SER A 286 -0.62 -2.52 31.90
C SER A 286 0.32 -1.52 31.24
N TYR A 287 1.53 -1.95 30.91
CA TYR A 287 2.43 -1.19 30.05
C TYR A 287 2.04 -1.45 28.58
N LEU A 288 1.65 -0.38 27.88
CA LEU A 288 1.41 -0.39 26.42
C LEU A 288 2.68 -0.76 25.63
N GLY A 289 3.84 -0.70 26.28
CA GLY A 289 5.14 -0.99 25.68
C GLY A 289 5.77 0.23 25.05
N GLU A 290 6.89 -0.01 24.37
CA GLU A 290 7.57 1.01 23.60
C GLU A 290 6.82 1.23 22.26
N PRO A 291 6.62 2.49 21.84
CA PRO A 291 6.10 2.81 20.53
C PRO A 291 6.95 2.20 19.41
N LEU A 292 6.30 1.74 18.34
CA LEU A 292 6.96 1.16 17.17
C LEU A 292 7.33 2.26 16.16
N SER A 293 8.53 2.18 15.59
CA SER A 293 8.99 3.07 14.51
C SER A 293 8.95 4.57 14.92
N GLU A 294 8.42 5.43 14.05
CA GLU A 294 8.25 6.87 14.28
C GLU A 294 6.99 7.22 15.10
N THR A 295 6.28 6.23 15.66
CA THR A 295 5.06 6.46 16.43
C THR A 295 5.34 7.25 17.71
N ILE A 296 4.55 8.29 17.96
CA ILE A 296 4.68 9.16 19.13
C ILE A 296 3.50 8.92 20.07
N PHE A 297 3.79 8.54 21.32
CA PHE A 297 2.81 8.53 22.40
C PHE A 297 2.92 9.80 23.25
N GLN A 298 1.82 10.53 23.36
CA GLN A 298 1.73 11.73 24.21
C GLN A 298 0.47 11.66 25.07
N ILE A 299 0.63 11.87 26.38
CA ILE A 299 -0.53 12.12 27.25
C ILE A 299 -0.79 13.62 27.24
N ARG A 300 -2.03 14.00 26.91
CA ARG A 300 -2.46 15.41 26.91
C ARG A 300 -3.57 15.65 27.94
N ASN A 301 -3.50 16.80 28.62
CA ASN A 301 -4.56 17.25 29.52
C ASN A 301 -5.75 17.87 28.75
N GLU A 302 -6.76 18.36 29.46
CA GLU A 302 -7.94 19.01 28.87
C GLU A 302 -7.59 20.27 28.04
N ASP A 303 -6.48 20.93 28.36
CA ASP A 303 -5.96 22.10 27.66
C ASP A 303 -5.05 21.75 26.46
N ASN A 304 -4.96 20.46 26.10
CA ASN A 304 -4.13 19.91 25.02
C ASN A 304 -2.61 20.11 25.23
N GLU A 305 -2.18 20.30 26.47
CA GLU A 305 -0.76 20.36 26.86
C GLU A 305 -0.22 18.96 27.16
N VAL A 306 1.01 18.69 26.75
CA VAL A 306 1.67 17.41 27.02
C VAL A 306 2.04 17.33 28.50
N ILE A 307 1.56 16.30 29.17
CA ILE A 307 1.85 16.03 30.59
C ILE A 307 2.66 14.76 30.74
N THR A 308 3.60 14.77 31.70
CA THR A 308 4.44 13.60 32.02
C THR A 308 4.03 12.92 33.33
N ARG A 309 3.05 13.49 34.05
CA ARG A 309 2.49 12.96 35.32
C ARG A 309 1.02 13.33 35.42
N GLY A 310 0.20 12.40 35.88
CA GLY A 310 -1.25 12.58 36.03
C GLY A 310 -2.05 11.74 35.03
N GLU A 311 -3.33 12.07 34.91
CA GLU A 311 -4.28 11.42 34.00
C GLU A 311 -4.56 12.35 32.81
N GLY A 312 -4.75 11.77 31.63
CA GLY A 312 -5.03 12.52 30.40
C GLY A 312 -5.41 11.59 29.25
N ILE A 313 -5.58 12.16 28.07
CA ILE A 313 -5.92 11.44 26.85
C ILE A 313 -4.63 11.03 26.14
N LEU A 314 -4.51 9.74 25.77
CA LEU A 314 -3.41 9.25 24.96
C LEU A 314 -3.60 9.68 23.51
N TYR A 315 -2.66 10.46 22.99
CA TYR A 315 -2.51 10.80 21.58
C TYR A 315 -1.45 9.91 20.96
N ILE A 316 -1.78 9.36 19.78
CA ILE A 316 -0.91 8.55 18.94
C ILE A 316 -0.74 9.30 17.63
N GLY A 317 0.51 9.57 17.23
CA GLY A 317 0.85 10.29 16.00
C GLY A 317 2.05 9.68 15.29
#